data_AF-A0A9W7ATM7-F1
#
_entry.id   AF-A0A9W7ATM7-F1
#
_cell.length_a   1.000
_cell.length_b   1.000
_cell.length_c   1.000
_cell.angle_alpha   90.00
_cell.angle_beta   90.00
_cell.angle_gamma   90.00
#
_symmetry.space_group_name_H-M   'P 1'
#
loop_
_entity.id
_entity.type
_entity.pdbx_description
1 polymer ?
#
loop_
_entity_poly.entity_id
_entity_poly.type
_entity_poly.pdbx_seq_one_letter_code
_entity_poly.pdbx_strand_id
1 'polypeptide(L)'
;MKFLPLLLISTLLPSLHSFSFTAPSKPLLSPRTDLSISVPPPPVLSFPSVPADHDILLRAARGEVTERTPLWMMRQAGRYMKAFRAYSENYPFRVRSETPSIAVELSLQCVQAYGLDGCIMFSDILTPLSAIGIEWDVVKGKGPQVYTDVTTEEGIEVRSCEERSDELGMR
;
A
#
# COMPACT_ATOMS: atom_id res chain seq x y z
N MET A 1 -34.19 -17.51 -63.98
CA MET A 1 -33.95 -16.85 -65.28
C MET A 1 -33.24 -15.52 -65.03
N LYS A 2 -32.04 -15.37 -65.64
CA LYS A 2 -31.33 -14.12 -66.01
C LYS A 2 -30.76 -13.26 -64.85
N PHE A 3 -29.44 -13.25 -64.63
CA PHE A 3 -28.32 -12.59 -65.36
C PHE A 3 -28.00 -11.20 -64.79
N LEU A 4 -26.72 -11.03 -64.40
CA LEU A 4 -25.93 -9.80 -64.16
C LEU A 4 -26.12 -8.75 -65.31
N PRO A 5 -25.68 -7.45 -65.23
CA PRO A 5 -24.28 -7.09 -64.94
C PRO A 5 -23.93 -5.69 -64.36
N LEU A 6 -22.64 -5.56 -64.07
CA LEU A 6 -21.74 -4.40 -63.90
C LEU A 6 -22.19 -3.02 -64.40
N LEU A 7 -21.75 -1.97 -63.68
CA LEU A 7 -21.04 -0.85 -64.30
C LEU A 7 -20.09 -0.14 -63.30
N LEU A 8 -18.78 -0.27 -63.58
CA LEU A 8 -17.72 0.62 -63.12
C LEU A 8 -17.91 2.01 -63.72
N ILE A 9 -17.85 3.08 -62.92
CA ILE A 9 -17.39 4.39 -63.38
C ILE A 9 -16.41 4.96 -62.35
N SER A 10 -15.16 5.01 -62.80
CA SER A 10 -14.03 5.77 -62.30
C SER A 10 -14.34 7.28 -62.28
N THR A 11 -13.93 8.00 -61.23
CA THR A 11 -12.97 9.14 -61.32
C THR A 11 -12.96 10.01 -60.05
N LEU A 12 -11.74 10.41 -59.66
CA LEU A 12 -11.32 11.66 -59.00
C LEU A 12 -11.38 11.83 -57.46
N LEU A 13 -10.17 11.70 -56.87
CA LEU A 13 -9.63 12.43 -55.70
C LEU A 13 -9.78 13.97 -55.89
N PRO A 14 -9.83 14.83 -54.84
CA PRO A 14 -8.70 15.09 -53.91
C PRO A 14 -9.13 15.22 -52.43
N SER A 15 -8.39 14.71 -51.44
CA SER A 15 -7.30 15.37 -50.68
C SER A 15 -7.59 16.75 -50.09
N LEU A 16 -7.38 16.84 -48.77
CA LEU A 16 -7.28 17.99 -47.85
C LEU A 16 -8.60 18.62 -47.37
N HIS A 17 -8.86 18.52 -46.06
CA HIS A 17 -8.78 19.68 -45.16
C HIS A 17 -8.58 19.24 -43.70
N SER A 18 -7.61 19.91 -43.08
CA SER A 18 -7.18 19.80 -41.69
C SER A 18 -8.31 20.22 -40.73
N PHE A 19 -8.75 19.32 -39.85
CA PHE A 19 -9.66 19.68 -38.76
C PHE A 19 -8.86 20.12 -37.54
N SER A 20 -8.82 21.43 -37.31
CA SER A 20 -8.33 22.04 -36.07
C SER A 20 -9.46 22.00 -35.04
N PHE A 21 -9.26 21.27 -33.95
CA PHE A 21 -10.18 21.22 -32.81
C PHE A 21 -9.83 22.32 -31.82
N THR A 22 -10.64 23.38 -31.77
CA THR A 22 -10.55 24.44 -30.77
C THR A 22 -11.32 24.00 -29.52
N ALA A 23 -10.60 23.77 -28.42
CA ALA A 23 -11.18 23.49 -27.10
C ALA A 23 -11.81 24.76 -26.49
N PRO A 24 -13.03 24.70 -25.92
CA PRO A 24 -13.61 25.84 -25.21
C PRO A 24 -12.97 26.02 -23.83
N SER A 25 -12.29 27.15 -23.64
CA SER A 25 -11.74 27.60 -22.36
C SER A 25 -12.86 28.07 -21.41
N LYS A 26 -13.19 27.27 -20.40
CA LYS A 26 -13.88 27.75 -19.19
C LYS A 26 -12.84 28.06 -18.11
N PRO A 27 -12.93 29.20 -17.41
CA PRO A 27 -11.95 29.58 -16.40
C PRO A 27 -12.08 28.70 -15.15
N LEU A 28 -10.93 28.20 -14.72
CA LEU A 28 -10.70 27.36 -13.56
C LEU A 28 -11.17 28.08 -12.29
N LEU A 29 -12.06 27.44 -11.53
CA LEU A 29 -12.44 27.86 -10.19
C LEU A 29 -11.21 27.76 -9.28
N SER A 30 -10.86 28.85 -8.60
CA SER A 30 -9.70 28.96 -7.71
C SER A 30 -9.68 27.88 -6.62
N PRO A 31 -8.51 27.29 -6.29
CA PRO A 31 -8.40 26.38 -5.16
C PRO A 31 -8.69 27.13 -3.87
N ARG A 32 -9.75 26.72 -3.16
CA ARG A 32 -10.04 27.19 -1.81
C ARG A 32 -8.95 26.67 -0.87
N THR A 33 -8.20 27.62 -0.30
CA THR A 33 -7.63 27.59 1.07
C THR A 33 -7.03 26.27 1.53
N ASP A 34 -5.73 26.14 1.26
CA ASP A 34 -4.67 25.85 2.23
C ASP A 34 -5.15 25.45 3.64
N LEU A 35 -5.37 24.14 3.85
CA LEU A 35 -5.21 23.50 5.14
C LEU A 35 -3.83 22.84 5.14
N SER A 36 -2.79 23.65 5.28
CA SER A 36 -1.44 23.20 5.63
C SER A 36 -1.47 22.58 7.03
N ILE A 37 -1.81 21.30 7.09
CA ILE A 37 -1.40 20.46 8.21
C ILE A 37 0.12 20.36 8.12
N SER A 38 0.81 21.24 8.82
CA SER A 38 2.25 21.14 9.08
C SER A 38 2.48 19.86 9.89
N VAL A 39 2.66 18.73 9.21
CA VAL A 39 3.15 17.50 9.83
C VAL A 39 4.62 17.77 10.17
N PRO A 40 5.02 17.81 11.46
CA PRO A 40 6.42 17.97 11.80
C PRO A 40 7.21 16.81 11.17
N PRO A 41 8.42 17.08 10.62
CA PRO A 41 9.27 15.99 10.14
C PRO A 41 9.45 14.99 11.29
N PRO A 42 9.36 13.68 11.02
CA PRO A 42 9.58 12.68 12.07
C PRO A 42 10.94 12.98 12.71
N PRO A 43 11.05 12.94 14.06
CA PRO A 43 12.34 13.12 14.70
C PRO A 43 13.32 12.16 14.05
N VAL A 44 14.42 12.70 13.53
CA VAL A 44 15.50 11.89 12.98
C VAL A 44 16.08 11.13 14.16
N LEU A 45 15.55 9.93 14.39
CA LEU A 45 16.05 9.04 15.42
C LEU A 45 17.48 8.72 15.03
N SER A 46 18.44 9.31 15.75
CA SER A 46 19.84 8.93 15.64
C SER A 46 19.92 7.48 16.11
N PHE A 47 20.07 6.55 15.18
CA PHE A 47 20.24 5.15 15.51
C PHE A 47 21.56 5.01 16.29
N PRO A 48 21.55 4.50 17.53
CA PRO A 48 22.79 4.16 18.21
C PRO A 48 23.57 3.17 17.34
N SER A 49 24.91 3.28 17.36
CA SER A 49 25.79 2.37 16.63
C SER A 49 25.43 0.93 16.96
N VAL A 50 24.97 0.20 15.94
CA VAL A 50 24.56 -1.20 15.95
C VAL A 50 25.66 -2.04 16.65
N PRO A 51 25.45 -2.56 17.87
CA PRO A 51 26.43 -3.47 18.49
C PRO A 51 26.73 -4.68 17.60
N ALA A 52 27.95 -5.21 17.70
CA ALA A 52 28.48 -6.27 16.83
C ALA A 52 27.71 -7.62 16.85
N ASP A 53 26.67 -7.75 17.68
CA ASP A 53 25.85 -8.95 17.87
C ASP A 53 24.53 -8.93 17.08
N HIS A 54 24.33 -7.94 16.19
CA HIS A 54 23.05 -7.70 15.50
C HIS A 54 22.67 -8.74 14.43
N ASP A 55 23.53 -9.70 14.11
CA ASP A 55 23.27 -10.75 13.12
C ASP A 55 23.03 -12.14 13.76
N ILE A 56 23.02 -12.24 15.10
CA ILE A 56 22.85 -13.51 15.82
C ILE A 56 21.59 -14.28 15.39
N LEU A 57 20.49 -13.54 15.11
CA LEU A 57 19.26 -14.13 14.59
C LEU A 57 19.45 -14.75 13.20
N LEU A 58 20.20 -14.08 12.32
CA LEU A 58 20.47 -14.56 10.97
C LEU A 58 21.43 -15.75 10.97
N ARG A 59 22.48 -15.71 11.79
CA ARG A 59 23.43 -16.83 11.97
C ARG A 59 22.73 -18.07 12.51
N ALA A 60 21.91 -17.91 13.55
CA ALA A 60 21.12 -19.01 14.09
C ALA A 60 20.14 -19.58 13.05
N ALA A 61 19.49 -18.73 12.25
CA ALA A 61 18.59 -19.17 11.17
C ALA A 61 19.32 -19.95 10.05
N ARG A 62 20.62 -19.69 9.87
CA ARG A 62 21.51 -20.44 8.95
C ARG A 62 22.08 -21.72 9.57
N GLY A 63 21.82 -21.97 10.85
CA GLY A 63 22.36 -23.13 11.58
C GLY A 63 23.82 -22.96 12.01
N GLU A 64 24.33 -21.74 12.06
CA GLU A 64 25.68 -21.44 12.56
C GLU A 64 25.73 -21.51 14.09
N VAL A 65 26.93 -21.74 14.64
CA VAL A 65 27.15 -21.73 16.09
C VAL A 65 27.09 -20.29 16.59
N THR A 66 26.21 -20.02 17.55
CA THR A 66 26.05 -18.71 18.19
C THR A 66 26.43 -18.79 19.67
N GLU A 67 26.80 -17.65 20.25
CA GLU A 67 27.25 -17.53 21.66
C GLU A 67 26.08 -17.73 22.63
N ARG A 68 24.86 -17.44 22.16
CA ARG A 68 23.60 -17.65 22.86
C ARG A 68 22.46 -17.91 21.87
N THR A 69 21.31 -18.35 22.37
CA THR A 69 20.09 -18.49 21.57
C THR A 69 19.48 -17.11 21.33
N PRO A 70 19.20 -16.72 20.07
CA PRO A 70 18.52 -15.46 19.79
C PRO A 70 17.06 -15.50 20.23
N LEU A 71 16.51 -14.35 20.62
CA LEU A 71 15.15 -14.22 21.13
C LEU A 71 14.38 -13.12 20.40
N TRP A 72 13.18 -13.49 19.92
CA TRP A 72 12.15 -12.61 19.39
C TRP A 72 10.78 -13.21 19.72
N MET A 73 9.72 -12.41 19.59
CA MET A 73 8.36 -12.86 19.91
C MET A 73 7.40 -12.58 18.76
N MET A 74 6.55 -13.54 18.44
CA MET A 74 5.41 -13.28 17.56
C MET A 74 4.49 -12.25 18.21
N ARG A 75 4.03 -11.28 17.40
CA ARG A 75 3.17 -10.17 17.85
C ARG A 75 3.81 -9.31 18.95
N GLN A 76 5.12 -9.09 18.86
CA GLN A 76 5.89 -8.20 19.74
C GLN A 76 5.31 -6.78 19.82
N ALA A 77 4.77 -6.26 18.71
CA ALA A 77 4.04 -5.00 18.69
C ALA A 77 2.55 -5.30 18.96
N GLY A 78 2.16 -5.28 20.24
CA GLY A 78 0.84 -5.75 20.64
C GLY A 78 0.22 -4.99 21.80
N ARG A 79 -1.09 -5.23 21.99
CA ARG A 79 -1.93 -4.55 23.02
C ARG A 79 -1.52 -4.85 24.47
N TYR A 80 -0.55 -5.73 24.69
CA TYR A 80 0.01 -5.98 26.01
C TYR A 80 0.86 -4.80 26.50
N MET A 81 1.45 -4.02 25.59
CA MET A 81 2.23 -2.82 25.95
C MET A 81 1.33 -1.60 26.07
N LYS A 82 1.50 -0.82 27.15
CA LYS A 82 0.80 0.45 27.35
C LYS A 82 1.12 1.45 26.23
N ALA A 83 2.37 1.50 25.76
CA ALA A 83 2.80 2.36 24.65
C ALA A 83 2.02 2.05 23.37
N PHE A 84 1.91 0.77 22.99
CA PHE A 84 1.14 0.33 21.82
C PHE A 84 -0.36 0.64 21.94
N ARG A 85 -0.93 0.54 23.15
CA ARG A 85 -2.34 0.87 23.40
C ARG A 85 -2.64 2.34 23.14
N ALA A 86 -1.74 3.25 23.49
CA ALA A 86 -1.92 4.68 23.22
C ALA A 86 -2.10 4.96 21.71
N TYR A 87 -1.36 4.26 20.84
CA TYR A 87 -1.58 4.36 19.40
C TYR A 87 -2.89 3.68 18.96
N SER A 88 -3.24 2.56 19.57
CA SER A 88 -4.47 1.83 19.25
C SER A 88 -5.75 2.59 19.59
N GLU A 89 -5.69 3.50 20.56
CA GLU A 89 -6.78 4.37 20.97
C GLU A 89 -6.92 5.59 20.05
N ASN A 90 -5.81 6.09 19.50
CA ASN A 90 -5.77 7.28 18.65
C ASN A 90 -5.93 7.00 17.16
N TYR A 91 -5.50 5.82 16.68
CA TYR A 91 -5.44 5.51 15.25
C TYR A 91 -6.16 4.19 14.93
N PRO A 92 -6.98 4.16 13.86
CA PRO A 92 -7.57 2.92 13.37
C PRO A 92 -6.47 1.96 12.90
N PHE A 93 -6.81 0.67 12.82
CA PHE A 93 -5.82 -0.38 12.54
C PHE A 93 -5.08 -0.15 11.21
N ARG A 94 -5.84 0.17 10.16
CA ARG A 94 -5.31 0.42 8.81
C ARG A 94 -4.32 1.57 8.75
N VAL A 95 -4.63 2.69 9.40
CA VAL A 95 -3.71 3.85 9.48
C VAL A 95 -2.41 3.48 10.17
N ARG A 96 -2.45 2.62 11.20
CA ARG A 96 -1.22 2.19 11.91
C ARG A 96 -0.33 1.27 11.08
N SER A 97 -0.90 0.43 10.23
CA SER A 97 -0.15 -0.48 9.35
C SER A 97 0.31 0.20 8.05
N GLU A 98 -0.49 1.12 7.50
CA GLU A 98 -0.22 1.75 6.20
C GLU A 98 0.58 3.06 6.31
N THR A 99 0.67 3.66 7.50
CA THR A 99 1.51 4.85 7.71
C THR A 99 2.92 4.43 8.12
N PRO A 100 3.95 4.67 7.28
CA PRO A 100 5.31 4.16 7.54
C PRO A 100 5.90 4.65 8.86
N SER A 101 5.72 5.93 9.20
CA SER A 101 6.25 6.51 10.45
C SER A 101 5.67 5.84 11.70
N ILE A 102 4.37 5.54 11.69
CA ILE A 102 3.70 4.86 12.80
C ILE A 102 4.12 3.38 12.85
N ALA A 103 4.17 2.70 11.70
CA ALA A 103 4.57 1.31 11.63
C ALA A 103 6.01 1.08 12.16
N VAL A 104 6.94 1.96 11.80
CA VAL A 104 8.33 1.93 12.31
C VAL A 104 8.36 2.10 13.83
N GLU A 105 7.68 3.11 14.34
CA GLU A 105 7.61 3.38 15.79
C GLU A 105 7.03 2.20 16.56
N LEU A 106 5.90 1.63 16.11
CA LEU A 106 5.28 0.47 16.75
C LEU A 106 6.19 -0.77 16.73
N SER A 107 6.97 -0.95 15.67
CA SER A 107 7.91 -2.07 15.53
C SER A 107 9.07 -1.97 16.51
N LEU A 108 9.61 -0.75 16.70
CA LEU A 108 10.78 -0.49 17.52
C LEU A 108 10.48 -0.50 19.03
N GLN A 109 9.26 -0.18 19.45
CA GLN A 109 8.87 -0.13 20.87
C GLN A 109 9.28 -1.38 21.67
N CYS A 110 9.07 -2.57 21.08
CA CYS A 110 9.36 -3.82 21.78
C CYS A 110 10.88 -4.10 21.85
N VAL A 111 11.60 -3.82 20.77
CA VAL A 111 13.06 -3.97 20.71
C VAL A 111 13.73 -3.03 21.72
N GLN A 112 13.26 -1.79 21.82
CA GLN A 112 13.77 -0.80 22.78
C GLN A 112 13.43 -1.17 24.23
N ALA A 113 12.27 -1.79 24.49
CA ALA A 113 11.83 -2.15 25.83
C ALA A 113 12.51 -3.41 26.39
N TYR A 114 12.78 -4.42 25.53
CA TYR A 114 13.22 -5.75 25.98
C TYR A 114 14.57 -6.20 25.42
N GLY A 115 15.18 -5.44 24.49
CA GLY A 115 16.47 -5.80 23.89
C GLY A 115 16.41 -7.06 23.04
N LEU A 116 15.35 -7.22 22.25
CA LEU A 116 15.17 -8.38 21.37
C LEU A 116 16.21 -8.41 20.24
N ASP A 117 16.61 -9.61 19.81
CA ASP A 117 17.55 -9.82 18.71
C ASP A 117 16.92 -9.66 17.32
N GLY A 118 15.59 -9.62 17.28
CA GLY A 118 14.80 -9.50 16.07
C GLY A 118 13.75 -8.40 16.17
N CYS A 119 13.57 -7.67 15.07
CA CYS A 119 12.48 -6.74 14.88
C CYS A 119 11.54 -7.23 13.78
N ILE A 120 10.27 -7.46 14.11
CA ILE A 120 9.24 -7.75 13.11
C ILE A 120 8.51 -6.46 12.79
N MET A 121 8.45 -6.13 11.50
CA MET A 121 7.72 -4.98 10.99
C MET A 121 6.23 -5.11 11.33
N PHE A 122 5.68 -4.04 11.90
CA PHE A 122 4.24 -3.92 12.13
C PHE A 122 3.54 -3.68 10.79
N SER A 123 2.98 -4.75 10.24
CA SER A 123 2.13 -4.75 9.07
C SER A 123 1.05 -5.82 9.23
N ASP A 124 0.01 -5.77 8.39
CA ASP A 124 -1.02 -6.79 8.34
C ASP A 124 -0.84 -7.70 7.11
N ILE A 125 -1.29 -8.94 7.21
CA ILE A 125 -1.22 -9.90 6.12
C ILE A 125 -2.21 -9.59 4.98
N LEU A 126 -3.25 -8.80 5.25
CA LEU A 126 -4.27 -8.40 4.28
C LEU A 126 -3.91 -7.12 3.54
N THR A 127 -2.84 -6.41 3.93
CA THR A 127 -2.36 -5.22 3.22
C THR A 127 -2.23 -5.42 1.69
N PRO A 128 -1.72 -6.57 1.18
CA PRO A 128 -1.68 -6.82 -0.26
C PRO A 128 -3.06 -6.97 -0.93
N LEU A 129 -4.11 -7.36 -0.20
CA LEU A 129 -5.48 -7.42 -0.75
C LEU A 129 -5.94 -6.04 -1.21
N SER A 130 -5.58 -5.02 -0.42
CA SER A 130 -5.77 -3.61 -0.77
C SER A 130 -4.81 -3.09 -1.84
N ALA A 131 -3.91 -3.90 -2.40
CA ALA A 131 -3.19 -3.58 -3.64
C ALA A 131 -3.91 -4.18 -4.87
N ILE A 132 -4.47 -5.38 -4.75
CA ILE A 132 -5.08 -6.14 -5.88
C ILE A 132 -6.58 -5.87 -6.17
N GLY A 133 -7.19 -4.91 -5.50
CA GLY A 133 -8.56 -4.46 -5.78
C GLY A 133 -9.58 -4.89 -4.75
N ILE A 134 -9.18 -5.66 -3.74
CA ILE A 134 -10.07 -6.26 -2.74
C ILE A 134 -10.16 -5.35 -1.52
N GLU A 135 -11.38 -4.88 -1.27
CA GLU A 135 -11.69 -4.06 -0.11
C GLU A 135 -11.88 -4.92 1.14
N TRP A 136 -11.23 -4.52 2.22
CA TRP A 136 -11.33 -5.17 3.52
C TRP A 136 -11.18 -4.14 4.64
N ASP A 137 -11.80 -4.43 5.78
CA ASP A 137 -11.66 -3.62 7.00
C ASP A 137 -11.60 -4.51 8.24
N VAL A 138 -11.06 -3.99 9.34
CA VAL A 138 -10.99 -4.68 10.64
C VAL A 138 -12.08 -4.17 11.56
N VAL A 139 -13.19 -4.90 11.59
CA VAL A 139 -14.33 -4.55 12.45
C VAL A 139 -14.04 -4.97 13.90
N LYS A 140 -14.15 -4.01 14.82
CA LYS A 140 -13.91 -4.23 16.25
C LYS A 140 -14.79 -5.38 16.79
N GLY A 141 -14.14 -6.43 17.28
CA GLY A 141 -14.81 -7.60 17.87
C GLY A 141 -15.20 -8.69 16.87
N LYS A 142 -15.18 -8.42 15.56
CA LYS A 142 -15.44 -9.42 14.51
C LYS A 142 -14.17 -9.85 13.78
N GLY A 143 -13.13 -9.01 13.78
CA GLY A 143 -11.88 -9.28 13.07
C GLY A 143 -11.91 -8.70 11.65
N PRO A 144 -10.98 -9.13 10.78
CA PRO A 144 -10.95 -8.68 9.40
C PRO A 144 -12.17 -9.19 8.63
N GLN A 145 -12.83 -8.31 7.90
CA GLN A 145 -13.94 -8.59 7.02
C GLN A 145 -13.55 -8.20 5.61
N VAL A 146 -13.62 -9.17 4.70
CA VAL A 146 -13.45 -8.96 3.26
C VAL A 146 -14.84 -8.79 2.65
N TYR A 147 -15.02 -7.78 1.81
CA TYR A 147 -16.33 -7.47 1.22
C TYR A 147 -16.54 -8.10 -0.16
N THR A 148 -15.49 -8.65 -0.75
CA THR A 148 -15.54 -9.31 -2.06
C THR A 148 -15.84 -10.81 -1.90
N ASP A 149 -16.90 -11.28 -2.56
CA ASP A 149 -17.23 -12.70 -2.63
C ASP A 149 -16.39 -13.38 -3.74
N VAL A 150 -15.44 -14.22 -3.34
CA VAL A 150 -14.50 -14.91 -4.26
C VAL A 150 -15.08 -16.19 -4.88
N THR A 151 -16.41 -16.35 -4.87
CA THR A 151 -17.10 -17.56 -5.37
C THR A 151 -17.60 -17.42 -6.82
N THR A 152 -17.62 -16.21 -7.37
CA THR A 152 -18.00 -15.92 -8.76
C THR A 152 -16.75 -15.69 -9.62
N GLU A 153 -16.86 -15.92 -10.93
CA GLU A 153 -15.74 -15.65 -11.87
C GLU A 153 -15.29 -14.18 -11.80
N GLU A 154 -16.24 -13.26 -11.62
CA GLU A 154 -16.01 -11.82 -11.41
C GLU A 154 -15.26 -11.53 -10.09
N GLY A 155 -15.52 -12.31 -9.03
CA GLY A 155 -14.83 -12.17 -7.74
C GLY A 155 -13.39 -12.71 -7.73
N ILE A 156 -13.04 -13.49 -8.77
CA ILE A 156 -11.68 -14.00 -9.00
C ILE A 156 -10.88 -13.04 -9.88
N GLU A 157 -11.53 -12.06 -10.53
CA GLU A 157 -10.86 -11.08 -11.38
C GLU A 157 -9.97 -10.15 -10.53
N VAL A 158 -8.69 -10.53 -10.42
CA VAL A 158 -7.66 -9.77 -9.72
C VAL A 158 -7.30 -8.56 -10.58
N ARG A 159 -7.54 -7.35 -10.08
CA ARG A 159 -7.07 -6.13 -10.73
C ARG A 159 -5.55 -6.05 -10.61
N SER A 160 -4.87 -5.66 -11.69
CA SER A 160 -3.42 -5.55 -11.67
C SER A 160 -2.99 -4.46 -10.68
N CYS A 161 -1.83 -4.64 -10.06
CA CYS A 161 -1.26 -3.68 -9.10
C CYS A 161 -0.97 -2.31 -9.78
N GLU A 162 -0.70 -2.31 -11.09
CA GLU A 162 -0.42 -1.11 -11.87
C GLU A 162 -1.64 -0.21 -12.07
N GLU A 163 -2.81 -0.79 -12.34
CA GLU A 163 -4.05 -0.05 -12.63
C GLU A 163 -4.50 0.86 -11.48
N ARG A 164 -4.22 0.49 -10.22
CA ARG A 164 -4.56 1.31 -9.05
C ARG A 164 -3.50 2.27 -8.59
N SER A 165 -2.23 2.05 -8.91
CA SER A 165 -1.18 3.03 -8.60
C SER A 165 -1.42 4.35 -9.35
N ASP A 166 -1.98 4.25 -10.56
CA ASP A 166 -2.39 5.38 -11.40
C ASP A 166 -3.66 6.06 -10.88
N GLU A 167 -4.61 5.31 -10.31
CA GLU A 167 -5.86 5.83 -9.72
C GLU A 167 -5.61 6.52 -8.36
N LEU A 168 -4.66 6.02 -7.57
CA LEU A 168 -4.27 6.59 -6.26
C LEU A 168 -3.24 7.71 -6.36
N GLY A 169 -2.80 8.08 -7.58
CA GLY A 169 -1.85 9.18 -7.81
C GLY A 169 -0.48 8.95 -7.17
N MET A 170 -0.03 7.69 -7.12
CA MET A 170 1.18 7.28 -6.38
C MET A 170 2.45 7.24 -7.26
N ARG A 171 2.48 7.99 -8.38
CA ARG A 171 3.65 8.19 -9.26
C ARG A 171 4.20 9.60 -9.17
#